data_AF-A0A382SB42-F1
#
_entry.id   AF-A0A382SB42-F1
#
_cell.length_a   1.000
_cell.length_b   1.000
_cell.length_c   1.000
_cell.angle_alpha   90.00
_cell.angle_beta   90.00
_cell.angle_gamma   90.00
#
_symmetry.space_group_name_H-M   'P 1'
#
loop_
_entity.id
_entity.type
_entity.pdbx_description
1 polymer ?
#
loop_
_entity_poly.entity_id
_entity_poly.type
_entity_poly.pdbx_seq_one_letter_code
_entity_poly.pdbx_strand_id
1 'polypeptide(L)' 'MKNIGILGSTGSIGKQSLDVIAKHQDKFNVKFLAANSAVDSLIE' A
#
# COMPACT_ATOMS: atom_id res chain seq x y z
N MET A 1 7.76 -14.66 -1.25
CA MET A 1 7.37 -13.36 -1.83
C MET A 1 5.97 -13.44 -2.43
N LYS A 2 5.00 -12.69 -1.90
CA LYS A 2 3.63 -12.58 -2.43
C LYS A 2 3.44 -11.21 -3.09
N ASN A 3 2.95 -11.21 -4.32
CA ASN A 3 2.62 -9.97 -5.02
C ASN A 3 1.24 -9.49 -4.60
N ILE A 4 1.13 -8.23 -4.20
CA ILE A 4 -0.11 -7.64 -3.69
C ILE A 4 -0.33 -6.25 -4.29
N GLY A 5 -1.60 -5.90 -4.46
CA GLY A 5 -2.01 -4.54 -4.80
C GLY A 5 -3.02 -4.02 -3.77
N ILE A 6 -3.02 -2.72 -3.53
CA ILE A 6 -3.85 -2.08 -2.51
C ILE A 6 -4.80 -1.09 -3.17
N LEU A 7 -6.10 -1.34 -3.05
CA LEU A 7 -7.16 -0.43 -3.45
C LEU A 7 -7.57 0.43 -2.25
N GLY A 8 -7.51 1.75 -2.39
CA GLY A 8 -7.69 2.68 -1.27
C GLY A 8 -6.45 2.80 -0.39
N SER A 9 -5.24 2.80 -0.99
CA SER A 9 -3.97 2.82 -0.27
C SER A 9 -3.78 4.03 0.65
N THR A 10 -4.43 5.15 0.33
CA THR A 10 -4.38 6.39 1.13
C THR A 10 -5.41 6.44 2.25
N GLY A 11 -6.34 5.48 2.31
CA GLY A 11 -7.29 5.34 3.41
C GLY A 11 -6.65 4.72 4.65
N SER A 12 -7.38 4.74 5.78
CA SER A 12 -6.89 4.23 7.07
C SER A 12 -6.38 2.77 6.99
N ILE A 13 -7.16 1.87 6.36
CA ILE A 13 -6.76 0.47 6.20
C ILE A 13 -5.61 0.30 5.21
N GLY A 14 -5.59 1.09 4.13
CA GLY A 14 -4.51 1.07 3.15
C GLY A 14 -3.16 1.44 3.78
N LYS A 15 -3.12 2.54 4.54
CA LYS A 15 -1.94 2.99 5.26
C LYS A 15 -1.47 1.97 6.30
N GLN A 16 -2.39 1.46 7.13
CA GLN A 16 -2.05 0.41 8.11
C GLN A 16 -1.56 -0.89 7.44
N SER A 17 -2.09 -1.23 6.27
CA SER A 17 -1.61 -2.38 5.49
C SER A 17 -0.18 -2.15 4.99
N LEU A 18 0.13 -0.93 4.52
CA LEU A 18 1.48 -0.55 4.13
C LEU A 18 2.47 -0.62 5.31
N ASP A 19 2.06 -0.23 6.52
CA ASP A 19 2.90 -0.36 7.72
C ASP A 19 3.26 -1.82 8.03
N VAL A 20 2.32 -2.75 7.85
CA VAL A 20 2.57 -4.18 8.03
C VAL A 20 3.51 -4.72 6.94
N ILE A 21 3.30 -4.30 5.69
CA ILE A 21 4.15 -4.69 4.56
C ILE A 21 5.58 -4.19 4.75
N ALA A 22 5.76 -2.95 5.21
CA ALA A 22 7.06 -2.36 5.49
C ALA A 22 7.85 -3.16 6.55
N LYS A 23 7.16 -3.77 7.53
CA LYS A 23 7.76 -4.64 8.55
C LYS A 23 8.06 -6.07 8.06
N HIS A 24 7.57 -6.45 6.89
CA HIS A 24 7.64 -7.81 6.35
C HIS A 24 7.99 -7.82 4.85
N GLN A 25 8.98 -7.01 4.45
CA GLN A 25 9.42 -6.88 3.06
C GLN A 25 9.97 -8.20 2.47
N ASP A 26 10.40 -9.15 3.31
CA ASP A 26 10.80 -10.51 2.88
C ASP A 26 9.62 -11.35 2.36
N LYS A 27 8.39 -11.01 2.80
CA LYS A 27 7.17 -11.76 2.48
C LYS A 27 6.38 -11.13 1.36
N PHE A 28 6.41 -9.81 1.22
CA PHE A 28 5.46 -9.07 0.40
C PHE A 28 6.14 -8.15 -0.63
N ASN A 29 5.53 -8.06 -1.81
CA ASN A 29 5.95 -7.18 -2.88
C ASN A 29 4.73 -6.42 -3.42
N VAL A 30 4.71 -5.09 -3.22
CA VAL A 30 3.62 -4.24 -3.70
C VAL A 30 3.78 -3.99 -5.19
N LYS A 31 2.78 -4.37 -5.98
CA LYS A 31 2.79 -4.22 -7.45
C LYS A 31 2.03 -3.00 -7.93
N PHE A 32 0.98 -2.59 -7.22
CA PHE A 32 0.23 -1.40 -7.54
C PHE A 32 -0.48 -0.83 -6.32
N LEU A 33 -0.68 0.47 -6.34
CA LEU A 33 -1.47 1.21 -5.37
C LEU A 33 -2.55 1.98 -6.13
N ALA A 34 -3.75 2.04 -5.59
CA ALA A 34 -4.84 2.85 -6.13
C ALA A 34 -5.45 3.70 -5.02
N ALA A 35 -5.76 4.95 -5.35
CA ALA A 35 -6.45 5.89 -4.48
C ALA A 35 -7.54 6.62 -5.28
N ASN A 36 -8.59 7.08 -4.59
CA ASN A 36 -9.69 7.80 -5.23
C ASN A 36 -9.34 9.26 -5.54
N SER A 37 -8.91 10.02 -4.52
CA SER A 37 -8.72 11.48 -4.65
C SER A 37 -7.42 12.04 -4.05
N ALA A 38 -6.75 11.31 -3.15
CA ALA A 38 -5.55 11.78 -2.47
C ALA A 38 -4.28 11.48 -3.27
N VAL A 39 -4.08 12.20 -4.38
CA VAL A 39 -2.94 11.99 -5.30
C VAL A 39 -1.59 12.29 -4.66
N ASP A 40 -1.48 13.36 -3.87
CA ASP A 40 -0.21 13.74 -3.25
C ASP A 40 0.27 12.64 -2.28
N SER A 41 -0.63 12.16 -1.41
CA SER A 41 -0.35 11.05 -0.48
C SER A 41 -0.10 9.71 -1.18
N LEU A 42 -0.45 9.56 -2.46
CA LEU A 42 -0.16 8.36 -3.24
C LEU A 42 1.25 8.40 -3.84
N ILE A 43 1.81 9.60 -4.05
CA ILE A 43 3.10 9.84 -4.72
C ILE A 43 4.24 10.03 -3.69
N GLU A 44 3.93 10.43 -2.46
CA GLU A 44 4.86 10.47 -1.31
C GLU A 44 5.54 9.11 -1.04
#